data_AF-A0A9D6LQR6-F1
#
_entry.id   AF-A0A9D6LQR6-F1
#
_cell.length_a   1.000
_cell.length_b   1.000
_cell.length_c   1.000
_cell.angle_alpha   90.00
_cell.angle_beta   90.00
_cell.angle_gamma   90.00
#
_symmetry.space_group_name_H-M   'P 1'
#
loop_
_entity.id
_entity.type
_entity.pdbx_description
1 polymer ?
#
loop_
_entity_poly.entity_id
_entity_poly.type
_entity_poly.pdbx_seq_one_letter_code
_entity_poly.pdbx_strand_id
1 'polypeptide(L)'
;MMLLELRRYAIRSRTRIRFTLPQAGACMVDEHGVLKLPALRSVPEFRLDSSLDEADQFVLEPVEDSSRPRKISRQELLALLGTTPKAEHGSEE
;
A
#
# COMPACT_ATOMS: atom_id res chain seq x y z
N MET A 1 10.09 3.08 -5.43
CA MET A 1 8.65 3.41 -5.19
C MET A 1 8.58 4.56 -4.19
N MET A 2 7.59 5.47 -4.27
CA MET A 2 7.45 6.54 -3.27
C MET A 2 6.32 6.26 -2.27
N LEU A 3 6.61 6.46 -0.99
CA LEU A 3 5.68 6.27 0.11
C LEU A 3 4.49 7.24 0.04
N LEU A 4 4.70 8.42 -0.55
CA LEU A 4 3.68 9.42 -0.84
C LEU A 4 2.58 8.87 -1.76
N GLU A 5 2.94 8.09 -2.77
CA GLU A 5 1.98 7.55 -3.73
C GLU A 5 1.13 6.44 -3.10
N LEU A 6 1.73 5.57 -2.27
CA LEU A 6 0.97 4.61 -1.45
C LEU A 6 -0.05 5.33 -0.56
N ARG A 7 0.40 6.39 0.12
CA ARG A 7 -0.45 7.19 1.00
C ARG A 7 -1.63 7.77 0.23
N ARG A 8 -1.38 8.37 -0.93
CA ARG A 8 -2.43 8.93 -1.80
C ARG A 8 -3.41 7.87 -2.26
N TYR A 9 -2.93 6.70 -2.67
CA TYR A 9 -3.78 5.59 -3.09
C TYR A 9 -4.64 5.05 -1.94
N ALA A 10 -4.05 4.81 -0.77
CA ALA A 10 -4.77 4.31 0.40
C ALA A 10 -5.93 5.23 0.80
N ILE A 11 -5.70 6.55 0.78
CA ILE A 11 -6.74 7.56 1.05
C ILE A 11 -7.80 7.59 -0.05
N ARG A 12 -7.37 7.66 -1.31
CA ARG A 12 -8.28 7.79 -2.46
C ARG A 12 -9.17 6.56 -2.63
N SER A 13 -8.61 5.38 -2.45
CA SER A 13 -9.29 4.09 -2.64
C SER A 13 -9.82 3.48 -1.34
N ARG A 14 -9.79 4.23 -0.21
CA ARG A 14 -10.15 3.77 1.14
C ARG A 14 -9.69 2.33 1.40
N THR A 15 -8.43 2.07 1.11
CA THR A 15 -7.82 0.73 1.14
C THR A 15 -6.67 0.71 2.13
N ARG A 16 -6.64 -0.30 2.99
CA ARG A 16 -5.48 -0.61 3.84
C ARG A 16 -4.46 -1.40 3.04
N ILE A 17 -3.20 -0.98 3.09
CA ILE A 17 -2.10 -1.61 2.38
C ILE A 17 -1.16 -2.23 3.41
N ARG A 18 -1.00 -3.55 3.40
CA ARG A 18 -0.06 -4.24 4.28
C ARG A 18 1.11 -4.76 3.48
N PHE A 19 2.30 -4.64 4.04
CA PHE A 19 3.52 -5.14 3.43
C PHE A 19 4.53 -5.45 4.51
N THR A 20 5.56 -6.19 4.16
CA THR A 20 6.61 -6.57 5.11
C THR A 20 7.92 -5.99 4.61
N LEU A 21 8.63 -5.27 5.48
CA LEU A 21 9.97 -4.78 5.22
C LEU A 21 10.98 -5.69 5.93
N PRO A 22 12.15 -5.97 5.32
CA PRO A 22 13.19 -6.76 5.98
C PRO A 22 13.70 -6.08 7.26
N GLN A 23 13.73 -4.75 7.28
CA GLN A 23 14.25 -3.96 8.41
C GLN A 23 13.18 -3.60 9.45
N ALA A 24 11.92 -3.45 9.03
CA ALA A 24 10.83 -2.96 9.89
C ALA A 24 9.74 -4.02 10.16
N GLY A 25 9.90 -5.24 9.65
CA GLY A 25 8.90 -6.30 9.77
C GLY A 25 7.56 -5.93 9.14
N ALA A 26 6.46 -6.28 9.81
CA ALA A 26 5.12 -5.99 9.31
C ALA A 26 4.81 -4.49 9.34
N CYS A 27 4.39 -3.96 8.20
CA CYS A 27 4.04 -2.56 7.96
C CYS A 27 2.61 -2.47 7.43
N MET A 28 1.91 -1.40 7.78
CA MET A 28 0.54 -1.16 7.32
C MET A 28 0.33 0.32 7.03
N VAL A 29 -0.16 0.66 5.84
CA VAL A 29 -0.76 1.96 5.55
C VAL A 29 -2.26 1.82 5.69
N ASP A 30 -2.84 2.65 6.55
CA ASP A 30 -4.28 2.68 6.81
C ASP A 30 -5.03 3.50 5.74
N GLU A 31 -6.36 3.40 5.67
CA GLU A 31 -7.20 4.20 4.76
C GLU A 31 -7.04 5.71 4.95
N HIS A 32 -6.59 6.16 6.12
CA HIS A 32 -6.28 7.58 6.34
C HIS A 32 -4.88 7.98 5.81
N GLY A 33 -4.15 7.04 5.20
CA GLY A 33 -2.80 7.26 4.71
C GLY A 33 -1.75 7.32 5.82
N VAL A 34 -2.07 6.76 6.98
CA VAL A 34 -1.18 6.67 8.14
C VAL A 34 -0.37 5.38 8.04
N LEU A 35 0.96 5.50 7.97
CA LEU A 35 1.87 4.36 8.03
C LEU A 35 2.08 3.94 9.49
N LYS A 36 1.74 2.69 9.79
CA LYS A 36 1.92 2.01 11.07
C LYS A 36 3.04 0.98 10.92
N LEU A 37 4.05 1.08 11.77
CA LEU A 37 5.22 0.20 11.82
C LEU A 37 5.31 -0.43 13.22
N PRO A 38 4.46 -1.41 13.55
CA PRO A 38 4.36 -1.97 14.91
C PRO A 38 5.65 -2.60 15.44
N ALA A 39 6.53 -3.10 14.58
CA ALA A 39 7.82 -3.66 15.02
C ALA A 39 8.90 -2.57 15.24
N LEU A 40 8.61 -1.32 14.90
CA LEU A 40 9.53 -0.20 15.06
C LEU A 40 9.51 0.28 16.51
N ARG A 41 10.58 -0.01 17.25
CA ARG A 41 10.71 0.33 18.67
C ARG A 41 11.39 1.68 18.92
N SER A 42 12.12 2.19 17.93
CA SER A 42 12.90 3.42 17.98
C SER A 42 12.82 4.14 16.64
N VAL A 43 13.27 5.40 16.59
CA VAL A 43 13.41 6.15 15.33
C VAL A 43 14.30 5.33 14.39
N PRO A 44 13.84 5.02 13.16
CA PRO A 44 14.61 4.24 12.23
C PRO A 44 15.83 5.04 11.75
N GLU A 45 17.00 4.43 11.77
CA GLU A 45 18.21 4.99 11.16
C GLU A 45 18.23 4.80 9.63
N PHE A 46 17.20 4.12 9.08
CA PHE A 46 17.05 3.82 7.66
C PHE A 46 15.96 4.67 6.99
N ARG A 47 16.08 4.84 5.67
CA ARG A 47 15.04 5.51 4.86
C ARG A 47 13.95 4.54 4.44
N LEU A 48 12.72 4.85 4.83
CA LEU A 48 11.53 4.03 4.51
C LEU A 48 11.34 3.84 3.01
N ASP A 49 11.50 4.87 2.18
CA ASP A 49 11.37 4.74 0.72
C ASP A 49 12.39 3.75 0.11
N SER A 50 13.61 3.68 0.68
CA SER A 50 14.62 2.71 0.24
C SER A 50 14.23 1.29 0.64
N SER A 51 13.82 1.08 1.89
CA SER A 51 13.37 -0.25 2.35
C SER A 51 12.09 -0.70 1.63
N LEU A 52 11.21 0.23 1.29
CA LEU A 52 10.00 -0.02 0.53
C LEU A 52 10.30 -0.50 -0.89
N ASP A 53 11.45 -0.14 -1.45
CA ASP A 53 11.88 -0.65 -2.76
C ASP A 53 12.28 -2.14 -2.70
N GLU A 54 12.72 -2.61 -1.53
CA GLU A 54 13.03 -4.02 -1.26
C GLU A 54 11.78 -4.87 -1.00
N ALA A 55 10.63 -4.23 -0.74
CA ALA A 55 9.37 -4.94 -0.56
C ALA A 55 8.78 -5.40 -1.90
N ASP A 56 8.60 -6.70 -2.04
CA ASP A 56 8.06 -7.30 -3.25
C ASP A 56 6.56 -7.61 -3.16
N GLN A 57 6.04 -7.87 -1.97
CA GLN A 57 4.65 -8.28 -1.75
C GLN A 57 3.86 -7.29 -0.91
N PHE A 58 2.65 -6.98 -1.40
CA PHE A 58 1.69 -6.09 -0.78
C PHE A 58 0.33 -6.77 -0.70
N VAL A 59 -0.45 -6.42 0.31
CA VAL A 59 -1.82 -6.88 0.49
C VAL A 59 -2.71 -5.65 0.52
N LEU A 60 -3.65 -5.57 -0.41
CA LEU A 60 -4.67 -4.54 -0.45
C LEU A 60 -5.95 -5.07 0.19
N GLU A 61 -6.39 -4.37 1.23
CA GLU A 61 -7.61 -4.65 1.99
C GLU A 61 -8.54 -3.43 1.88
N PRO A 62 -9.52 -3.45 0.96
CA PRO A 62 -10.50 -2.38 0.87
C PRO A 62 -11.35 -2.33 2.16
N VAL A 63 -11.64 -1.12 2.64
CA VAL A 63 -12.38 -0.94 3.90
C VAL A 63 -13.89 -0.85 3.69
N GLU A 64 -14.31 -0.28 2.56
CA GLU A 64 -15.73 -0.12 2.22
C GLU A 64 -16.30 -1.30 1.45
N ASP A 65 -15.45 -1.95 0.66
CA ASP A 65 -15.84 -3.10 -0.13
C ASP A 65 -15.53 -4.35 0.70
N SER A 66 -16.53 -5.19 1.00
CA SER A 66 -16.32 -6.50 1.65
C SER A 66 -15.54 -7.50 0.76
N SER A 67 -14.92 -7.00 -0.31
CA SER A 67 -13.95 -7.70 -1.13
C SER A 67 -12.80 -8.24 -0.30
N ARG A 68 -12.38 -9.46 -0.66
CA ARG A 68 -11.33 -10.16 0.06
C ARG A 68 -9.99 -9.44 -0.09
N PRO A 69 -9.11 -9.53 0.93
CA PRO A 69 -7.72 -9.09 0.82
C PRO A 69 -7.08 -9.67 -0.42
N ARG A 70 -6.54 -8.82 -1.31
CA ARG A 70 -5.80 -9.27 -2.48
C ARG A 70 -4.32 -9.03 -2.31
N LYS A 71 -3.52 -10.07 -2.54
CA LYS A 71 -2.07 -9.95 -2.58
C LYS A 71 -1.66 -9.52 -3.99
N ILE A 72 -0.81 -8.51 -4.07
CA ILE A 72 -0.27 -7.99 -5.33
C ILE A 72 1.24 -7.80 -5.19
N SER A 73 1.95 -7.94 -6.30
CA SER A 73 3.38 -7.67 -6.34
C SER A 73 3.67 -6.17 -6.46
N ARG A 74 4.92 -5.78 -6.18
CA ARG A 74 5.40 -4.39 -6.36
C ARG A 74 5.07 -3.84 -7.75
N GLN A 75 5.29 -4.62 -8.81
CA GLN A 75 5.01 -4.19 -10.18
C GLN A 75 3.53 -3.87 -10.40
N GLU A 76 2.64 -4.73 -9.89
CA GLU A 76 1.19 -4.49 -9.96
C GLU A 76 0.77 -3.28 -9.12
N LEU A 77 1.35 -3.11 -7.92
CA LEU A 77 1.09 -1.94 -7.11
C LEU A 77 1.51 -0.67 -7.84
N LEU A 78 2.71 -0.64 -8.43
CA LEU A 78 3.19 0.48 -9.23
C LEU A 78 2.28 0.75 -10.43
N ALA A 79 1.76 -0.28 -11.09
CA ALA A 79 0.76 -0.12 -12.15
C ALA A 79 -0.52 0.53 -11.60
N LEU A 80 -1.01 0.15 -10.42
CA LEU A 80 -2.18 0.76 -9.75
C LEU A 80 -1.94 2.20 -9.25
N LEU A 81 -0.69 2.52 -8.89
CA LEU A 81 -0.31 3.88 -8.49
C LEU A 81 -0.17 4.79 -9.72
N GLY A 82 0.41 4.28 -10.81
CA GLY A 82 0.58 4.99 -12.09
C GLY A 82 -0.71 5.08 -12.91
N THR A 83 -1.65 4.15 -12.71
CA THR A 83 -3.02 4.27 -13.22
C THR A 83 -3.84 5.03 -12.18
N THR A 84 -3.97 6.35 -12.37
CA THR A 84 -5.11 7.05 -11.77
C THR A 84 -6.38 6.34 -12.25
N PRO A 85 -7.24 5.80 -11.37
CA PRO A 85 -8.52 5.29 -11.76
C PRO A 85 -9.32 6.49 -12.23
N LYS A 86 -9.38 6.69 -13.53
CA LYS A 86 -10.65 7.05 -14.13
C LYS A 86 -11.54 5.84 -13.82
N ALA A 87 -12.51 6.05 -12.95
CA ALA A 87 -13.51 5.05 -12.64
C ALA A 87 -14.13 4.55 -13.96
N GLU A 88 -13.69 3.39 -14.44
CA GLU A 88 -14.37 2.62 -15.48
C GLU A 88 -14.60 1.23 -14.90
N HIS A 89 -15.47 1.20 -13.88
CA HIS A 89 -16.40 0.10 -13.72
C HIS A 89 -17.70 0.56 -14.42
N GLY A 90 -17.60 0.76 -15.73
CA GLY A 90 -18.73 0.84 -16.63
C GLY A 90 -18.97 -0.57 -17.13
N SER A 91 -19.94 -1.23 -16.53
CA SER A 91 -20.70 -2.30 -17.16
C SER A 91 -21.16 -1.83 -18.54
N GLU A 92 -21.04 -2.68 -19.56
CA GLU A 92 -21.94 -2.79 -20.73
C GLU A 92 -21.39 -3.94 -21.59
N GLU A 93 -21.95 -5.14 -21.47
CA GLU A 93 -22.91 -5.79 -22.40
C GLU A 93 -22.24 -6.57 -23.55
#